data_AF-A0A934XG99-F1
#
_entry.id   AF-A0A934XG99-F1
#
_cell.length_a   1.000
_cell.length_b   1.000
_cell.length_c   1.000
_cell.angle_alpha   90.00
_cell.angle_beta   90.00
_cell.angle_gamma   90.00
#
_symmetry.space_group_name_H-M   'P 1'
#
loop_
_entity.id
_entity.type
_entity.pdbx_description
1 polymer ?
#
loop_
_entity_poly.entity_id
_entity_poly.type
_entity_poly.pdbx_seq_one_letter_code
_entity_poly.pdbx_strand_id
1 'polypeptide(L)'
;MNKIWAWLDRTTERRSRSLAQRTSRRSLLVGVGKAMLAGAITLPVLPFDRTSQAHAAGAAAAATKGPAKDTDCDYWRYCSVDGFLCSCCGGSATSCPPGTTASKVSWVGTCHNPADGKDYLLSYSDCCGVTSCGRCFCNTNHGDRPGYHMGIHNDINWCMANDSSVYHCTVSVIVGITDKG
;
A
#
# COMPACT_ATOMS: atom_id res chain seq x y z
N MET A 1 5.32 -17.87 -70.13
CA MET A 1 5.71 -18.00 -68.71
C MET A 1 6.93 -17.15 -68.29
N ASN A 2 7.93 -16.91 -69.14
CA ASN A 2 9.19 -16.24 -68.73
C ASN A 2 9.08 -14.74 -68.35
N LYS A 3 8.08 -14.00 -68.87
CA LYS A 3 7.93 -12.56 -68.60
C LYS A 3 7.42 -12.25 -67.19
N ILE A 4 6.66 -13.17 -66.58
CA ILE A 4 6.10 -13.00 -65.24
C ILE A 4 7.20 -13.16 -64.19
N TRP A 5 8.06 -14.17 -64.35
CA TRP A 5 9.23 -14.38 -63.49
C TRP A 5 10.22 -13.21 -63.56
N ALA A 6 10.52 -12.72 -64.77
CA ALA A 6 11.40 -11.56 -64.94
C ALA A 6 10.82 -10.25 -64.36
N TRP A 7 9.49 -10.11 -64.34
CA TRP A 7 8.83 -8.97 -63.70
C TRP A 7 8.91 -9.07 -62.18
N LEU A 8 8.62 -10.24 -61.61
CA LEU A 8 8.74 -10.52 -60.18
C LEU A 8 10.16 -10.28 -59.67
N ASP A 9 11.18 -10.79 -60.36
CA ASP A 9 12.58 -10.56 -60.00
C ASP A 9 12.94 -9.08 -60.02
N ARG A 10 12.61 -8.35 -61.09
CA ARG A 10 12.89 -6.90 -61.17
C ARG A 10 12.16 -6.09 -60.10
N THR A 11 10.93 -6.45 -59.77
CA THR A 11 10.18 -5.77 -58.71
C THR A 11 10.78 -6.05 -57.34
N THR A 12 11.15 -7.30 -57.07
CA THR A 12 11.77 -7.71 -55.81
C THR A 12 13.14 -7.06 -55.66
N GLU A 13 13.96 -7.05 -56.71
CA GLU A 13 15.27 -6.40 -56.70
C GLU A 13 15.15 -4.89 -56.41
N ARG A 14 14.25 -4.19 -57.10
CA ARG A 14 14.02 -2.75 -56.87
C ARG A 14 13.55 -2.47 -55.44
N ARG A 15 12.68 -3.31 -54.90
CA ARG A 15 12.18 -3.18 -53.52
C ARG A 15 13.30 -3.45 -52.50
N SER A 16 14.08 -4.50 -52.69
CA SER A 16 15.22 -4.84 -51.82
C SER A 16 16.29 -3.75 -51.81
N ARG A 17 16.64 -3.20 -52.99
CA ARG A 17 17.59 -2.08 -53.08
C ARG A 17 17.03 -0.81 -52.44
N SER A 18 15.76 -0.50 -52.65
CA SER A 18 15.11 0.66 -52.02
C SER A 18 15.00 0.49 -50.50
N LEU A 19 14.80 -0.72 -50.00
CA LEU A 19 14.76 -0.99 -48.57
C LEU A 19 16.16 -0.78 -47.99
N ALA A 20 17.18 -1.42 -48.56
CA ALA A 20 18.57 -1.27 -48.13
C ALA A 20 19.08 0.18 -48.14
N GLN A 21 18.64 0.99 -49.11
CA GLN A 21 18.99 2.41 -49.20
C GLN A 21 18.25 3.29 -48.19
N ARG A 22 17.05 2.89 -47.73
CA ARG A 22 16.21 3.69 -46.83
C ARG A 22 16.24 3.22 -45.37
N THR A 23 16.53 1.95 -45.12
CA THR A 23 16.63 1.37 -43.77
C THR A 23 18.06 1.46 -43.26
N SER A 24 18.49 2.67 -42.89
CA SER A 24 19.68 2.84 -42.06
C SER A 24 19.35 2.47 -40.61
N ARG A 25 20.26 1.79 -39.91
CA ARG A 25 20.14 1.39 -38.50
C ARG A 25 19.72 2.55 -37.57
N ARG A 26 20.06 3.78 -37.95
CA ARG A 26 19.67 5.01 -37.22
C ARG A 26 18.17 5.32 -37.31
N SER A 27 17.50 4.99 -38.42
CA SER A 27 16.08 5.31 -38.61
C SER A 27 15.16 4.34 -37.87
N LEU A 28 15.59 3.08 -37.66
CA LEU A 28 14.87 2.11 -36.85
C LEU A 28 14.88 2.51 -35.37
N LEU A 29 16.06 2.87 -34.84
CA LEU A 29 16.23 3.30 -33.45
C LEU A 29 15.43 4.57 -33.15
N VAL A 30 15.42 5.53 -34.08
CA VAL A 30 14.60 6.75 -33.94
C VAL A 30 13.10 6.43 -33.99
N GLY A 31 12.66 5.47 -34.81
CA GLY A 31 11.26 5.02 -34.85
C GLY A 31 10.81 4.37 -33.55
N VAL A 32 11.61 3.43 -33.02
CA VAL A 32 11.34 2.76 -31.74
C VAL A 32 11.35 3.75 -30.58
N GLY A 33 12.33 4.66 -30.53
CA GLY A 33 12.41 5.69 -29.49
C GLY A 33 11.19 6.62 -29.48
N LYS A 34 10.70 7.03 -30.65
CA LYS A 34 9.47 7.84 -30.77
C LYS A 34 8.22 7.10 -30.28
N ALA A 35 8.12 5.80 -30.57
CA ALA A 35 7.00 4.98 -30.11
C ALA A 35 6.99 4.84 -28.58
N MET A 36 8.16 4.64 -27.96
CA MET A 36 8.26 4.56 -26.49
C MET A 36 7.94 5.89 -25.80
N LEU A 37 8.43 7.02 -26.34
CA LEU A 37 8.11 8.34 -25.79
C LEU A 37 6.61 8.66 -25.86
N ALA A 38 5.95 8.29 -26.97
CA ALA A 38 4.51 8.48 -27.12
C ALA A 38 3.72 7.64 -26.10
N GLY A 39 4.14 6.41 -25.83
CA GLY A 39 3.52 5.53 -24.83
C GLY A 39 3.66 6.05 -23.39
N ALA A 40 4.78 6.70 -23.07
CA ALA A 40 5.02 7.27 -21.74
C ALA A 40 4.12 8.48 -21.41
N ILE A 41 3.56 9.16 -22.42
CA ILE A 41 2.66 10.31 -22.22
C ILE A 41 1.20 9.85 -22.00
N THR A 42 0.83 8.67 -22.51
CA THR A 42 -0.54 8.13 -22.36
C THR A 42 -0.77 7.37 -21.07
N LEU A 43 0.29 6.95 -20.39
CA LEU A 43 0.23 6.30 -19.09
C LEU A 43 0.69 7.32 -18.04
N PRO A 44 -0.19 7.77 -17.13
CA PRO A 44 0.22 8.63 -16.03
C PRO A 44 1.10 7.82 -15.06
N VAL A 45 2.38 7.70 -15.38
CA VAL A 45 3.44 7.33 -14.44
C VAL A 45 3.74 8.54 -13.57
N LEU A 46 2.72 9.00 -12.83
CA LEU A 46 3.00 9.86 -11.69
C LEU A 46 3.76 9.01 -10.67
N PRO A 47 4.81 9.56 -10.03
CA PRO A 47 5.61 8.82 -9.05
C PRO A 47 4.82 8.42 -7.79
N PHE A 48 3.57 8.85 -7.65
CA PHE A 48 2.66 8.47 -6.58
C PHE A 48 1.24 8.35 -7.15
N ASP A 49 0.81 7.11 -7.34
CA ASP A 49 -0.55 6.80 -7.75
C ASP A 49 -1.48 7.01 -6.55
N ARG A 50 -2.29 8.07 -6.58
CA ARG A 50 -3.29 8.36 -5.54
C ARG A 50 -4.58 7.55 -5.72
N THR A 51 -4.66 6.70 -6.74
CA THR A 51 -5.88 5.92 -7.02
C THR A 51 -6.14 4.84 -5.99
N SER A 52 -5.14 4.37 -5.23
CA SER A 52 -5.36 3.45 -4.10
C SER A 52 -6.16 4.09 -2.95
N GLN A 53 -6.11 5.42 -2.78
CA GLN A 53 -6.93 6.12 -1.80
C GLN A 53 -8.41 6.21 -2.21
N ALA A 54 -8.74 6.03 -3.50
CA ALA A 54 -10.13 5.96 -3.96
C ALA A 54 -10.81 4.62 -3.59
N HIS A 55 -10.04 3.57 -3.27
CA HIS A 55 -10.59 2.30 -2.78
C HIS A 55 -10.98 2.33 -1.30
N ALA A 56 -10.59 3.36 -0.54
CA ALA A 56 -11.07 3.57 0.83
C ALA A 56 -12.53 4.07 0.90
N ALA A 57 -13.13 4.45 -0.25
CA ALA A 57 -14.54 4.84 -0.34
C ALA A 57 -15.49 3.65 -0.57
N GLY A 58 -14.97 2.42 -0.60
CA GLY A 58 -15.77 1.20 -0.63
C GLY A 58 -16.21 0.81 0.78
N ALA A 59 -17.18 1.54 1.32
CA ALA A 59 -17.91 1.12 2.51
C ALA A 59 -18.43 -0.31 2.28
N ALA A 60 -17.76 -1.30 2.87
CA ALA A 60 -18.31 -2.63 3.04
C ALA A 60 -19.66 -2.45 3.72
N ALA A 61 -20.72 -2.91 3.06
CA ALA A 61 -22.08 -2.86 3.57
C ALA A 61 -22.10 -3.39 5.01
N ALA A 62 -22.36 -2.50 5.95
CA ALA A 62 -22.57 -2.85 7.34
C ALA A 62 -23.87 -3.65 7.43
N ALA A 63 -23.76 -4.97 7.33
CA ALA A 63 -24.72 -5.86 7.95
C ALA A 63 -24.84 -5.42 9.42
N THR A 64 -26.07 -5.39 9.94
CA THR A 64 -26.43 -5.09 11.33
C THR A 64 -25.73 -6.03 12.32
N LYS A 65 -24.42 -5.85 12.49
CA LYS A 65 -23.62 -6.36 13.60
C LYS A 65 -23.92 -5.44 14.78
N GLY A 66 -23.99 -6.01 15.98
CA GLY A 66 -23.95 -5.21 17.20
C GLY A 66 -22.67 -4.35 17.26
N PRO A 67 -22.48 -3.55 18.32
CA PRO A 67 -21.29 -2.70 18.42
C PRO A 67 -20.01 -3.53 18.19
N ALA A 68 -19.11 -3.00 17.35
CA ALA A 68 -17.85 -3.63 16.99
C ALA A 68 -17.06 -4.00 18.25
N LYS A 69 -16.55 -5.24 18.29
CA LYS A 69 -15.77 -5.75 19.42
C LYS A 69 -14.31 -5.44 19.21
N ASP A 70 -13.51 -5.53 20.26
CA ASP A 70 -12.05 -5.34 20.21
C ASP A 70 -11.31 -6.42 19.38
N THR A 71 -12.02 -7.36 18.77
CA THR A 71 -11.52 -8.35 17.81
C THR A 71 -11.93 -8.05 16.37
N ASP A 72 -12.76 -7.02 16.14
CA ASP A 72 -13.22 -6.60 14.82
C ASP A 72 -12.44 -5.36 14.35
N CYS A 73 -12.07 -5.29 13.06
CA CYS A 73 -11.30 -4.17 12.52
C CYS A 73 -12.05 -2.83 12.48
N ASP A 74 -13.38 -2.85 12.57
CA ASP A 74 -14.25 -1.67 12.65
C ASP A 74 -14.39 -1.13 14.08
N TYR A 75 -13.73 -1.74 15.06
CA TYR A 75 -13.62 -1.16 16.39
C TYR A 75 -12.90 0.19 16.34
N TRP A 76 -13.51 1.20 16.92
CA TRP A 76 -13.12 2.60 16.71
C TRP A 76 -11.66 2.92 17.05
N ARG A 77 -11.05 2.19 17.98
CA ARG A 77 -9.62 2.36 18.34
C ARG A 77 -8.67 1.91 17.23
N TYR A 78 -9.15 1.09 16.30
CA TYR A 78 -8.36 0.52 15.22
C TYR A 78 -8.52 1.32 13.93
N CYS A 79 -8.65 2.65 13.99
CA CYS A 79 -8.80 3.46 12.78
C CYS A 79 -7.50 3.57 11.96
N SER A 80 -6.33 3.36 12.57
CA SER A 80 -5.03 3.43 11.87
C SER A 80 -4.11 2.23 12.15
N VAL A 81 -4.68 1.03 12.35
CA VAL A 81 -3.91 -0.20 12.61
C VAL A 81 -3.50 -0.84 11.29
N ASP A 82 -2.23 -1.21 11.18
CA ASP A 82 -1.75 -2.14 10.15
C ASP A 82 -1.12 -3.37 10.81
N GLY A 83 -1.70 -4.54 10.56
CA GLY A 83 -1.25 -5.82 11.09
C GLY A 83 -2.30 -6.60 11.89
N PHE A 84 -1.86 -7.40 12.87
CA PHE A 84 -2.73 -8.31 13.65
C PHE A 84 -3.16 -7.68 14.98
N LEU A 85 -4.43 -7.82 15.36
CA LEU A 85 -4.92 -7.34 16.65
C LEU A 85 -4.44 -8.22 17.81
N CYS A 86 -3.76 -7.65 18.81
CA CYS A 86 -3.27 -8.42 19.96
C CYS A 86 -4.36 -9.05 20.82
N SER A 87 -5.59 -8.51 20.79
CA SER A 87 -6.78 -9.10 21.42
C SER A 87 -7.09 -10.52 20.90
N CYS A 88 -6.69 -10.86 19.68
CA CYS A 88 -6.88 -12.19 19.09
C CYS A 88 -5.72 -13.16 19.37
N CYS A 89 -4.68 -12.68 20.06
CA CYS A 89 -3.38 -13.35 20.19
C CYS A 89 -3.02 -13.67 21.66
N GLY A 90 -3.98 -13.58 22.58
CA GLY A 90 -3.74 -13.79 24.01
C GLY A 90 -3.29 -12.53 24.76
N GLY A 91 -3.32 -11.37 24.11
CA GLY A 91 -3.24 -10.05 24.73
C GLY A 91 -4.63 -9.43 24.88
N SER A 92 -4.67 -8.10 24.95
CA SER A 92 -5.90 -7.31 24.88
C SER A 92 -5.72 -6.16 23.90
N ALA A 93 -6.73 -5.32 23.72
CA ALA A 93 -6.60 -4.08 22.95
C ALA A 93 -5.45 -3.17 23.44
N THR A 94 -5.01 -3.29 24.70
CA THR A 94 -4.00 -2.39 25.30
C THR A 94 -2.86 -3.12 26.00
N SER A 95 -2.76 -4.44 25.88
CA SER A 95 -1.73 -5.23 26.57
C SER A 95 -1.19 -6.32 25.66
N CYS A 96 0.14 -6.43 25.62
CA CYS A 96 0.81 -7.43 24.80
C CYS A 96 0.55 -8.87 25.29
N PRO A 97 0.50 -9.85 24.38
CA PRO A 97 0.47 -11.27 24.74
C PRO A 97 1.70 -11.69 25.56
N PRO A 98 1.57 -12.67 26.47
CA PRO A 98 2.72 -13.23 27.18
C PRO A 98 3.84 -13.70 26.24
N GLY A 99 5.09 -13.43 26.61
CA GLY A 99 6.27 -13.81 25.81
C GLY A 99 6.63 -12.82 24.69
N THR A 100 5.80 -11.80 24.45
CA THR A 100 6.13 -10.68 23.57
C THR A 100 6.57 -9.46 24.39
N THR A 101 7.26 -8.52 23.75
CA THR A 101 7.70 -7.26 24.36
C THR A 101 7.12 -6.08 23.60
N ALA A 102 6.49 -5.13 24.29
CA ALA A 102 5.96 -3.92 23.65
C ALA A 102 7.07 -3.11 22.95
N SER A 103 6.72 -2.47 21.84
CA SER A 103 7.64 -1.66 21.06
C SER A 103 8.10 -0.43 21.84
N LYS A 104 9.38 -0.05 21.70
CA LYS A 104 9.94 1.16 22.31
C LYS A 104 9.48 2.45 21.60
N VAL A 105 8.97 2.31 20.38
CA VAL A 105 8.47 3.39 19.53
C VAL A 105 7.11 2.99 18.95
N SER A 106 6.29 3.98 18.61
CA SER A 106 4.95 3.79 18.06
C SER A 106 4.63 4.89 17.05
N TRP A 107 3.65 4.61 16.19
CA TRP A 107 2.93 5.66 15.48
C TRP A 107 1.67 6.03 16.26
N VAL A 108 1.09 7.16 15.89
CA VAL A 108 -0.17 7.63 16.46
C VAL A 108 -1.24 7.78 15.39
N GLY A 109 -2.49 7.69 15.82
CA GLY A 109 -3.64 8.06 15.00
C GLY A 109 -4.69 8.78 15.85
N THR A 110 -5.51 9.59 15.20
CA THR A 110 -6.63 10.28 15.83
C THR A 110 -7.92 9.59 15.41
N CYS A 111 -8.55 8.87 16.34
CA CYS A 111 -9.75 8.10 16.04
C CYS A 111 -10.98 8.68 16.75
N HIS A 112 -12.11 8.67 16.03
CA HIS A 112 -13.39 9.10 16.55
C HIS A 112 -14.07 7.99 17.36
N ASN A 113 -14.44 8.26 18.61
CA ASN A 113 -15.21 7.35 19.43
C ASN A 113 -16.73 7.63 19.26
N PRO A 114 -17.49 6.74 18.62
CA PRO A 114 -18.92 6.97 18.38
C PRO A 114 -19.77 6.96 19.65
N ALA A 115 -19.26 6.43 20.78
CA ALA A 115 -20.01 6.34 22.02
C ALA A 115 -20.12 7.69 22.76
N ASP A 116 -19.12 8.54 22.64
CA ASP A 116 -19.08 9.86 23.30
C ASP A 116 -18.89 11.04 22.33
N GLY A 117 -18.70 10.75 21.03
CA GLY A 117 -18.54 11.74 19.97
C GLY A 117 -17.20 12.49 20.00
N LYS A 118 -16.20 11.99 20.75
CA LYS A 118 -14.89 12.65 20.89
C LYS A 118 -13.84 11.98 20.02
N ASP A 119 -12.85 12.78 19.63
CA ASP A 119 -11.66 12.30 18.94
C ASP A 119 -10.55 12.04 19.98
N TYR A 120 -9.92 10.87 19.90
CA TYR A 120 -8.86 10.45 20.81
C TYR A 120 -7.56 10.23 20.05
N LEU A 121 -6.45 10.63 20.68
CA LEU A 121 -5.12 10.25 20.23
C LEU A 121 -4.81 8.84 20.74
N LEU A 122 -4.57 7.93 19.80
CA LEU A 122 -4.13 6.57 20.09
C LEU A 122 -2.67 6.40 19.70
N SER A 123 -1.93 5.72 20.57
CA SER A 123 -0.61 5.16 20.28
C SER A 123 -0.76 3.71 19.89
N TYR A 124 -0.23 3.37 18.72
CA TYR A 124 -0.18 2.01 18.21
C TYR A 124 1.21 1.44 18.45
N SER A 125 1.32 0.58 19.46
CA SER A 125 2.57 -0.08 19.82
C SER A 125 2.51 -1.52 19.36
N ASP A 126 3.57 -1.97 18.70
CA ASP A 126 3.68 -3.37 18.32
C ASP A 126 4.11 -4.21 19.52
N CYS A 127 3.71 -5.47 19.52
CA CYS A 127 4.24 -6.49 20.39
C CYS A 127 5.24 -7.31 19.59
N CYS A 128 6.44 -7.44 20.12
CA CYS A 128 7.63 -7.86 19.38
C CYS A 128 8.27 -9.11 19.98
N GLY A 129 9.14 -9.76 19.20
CA GLY A 129 10.02 -10.83 19.67
C GLY A 129 9.49 -12.26 19.49
N VAL A 130 8.27 -12.40 18.98
CA VAL A 130 7.64 -13.67 18.64
C VAL A 130 7.11 -13.58 17.21
N THR A 131 7.13 -14.70 16.47
CA THR A 131 6.61 -14.78 15.09
C THR A 131 5.19 -14.24 14.98
N SER A 132 4.84 -13.63 13.86
CA SER A 132 3.55 -12.98 13.62
C SER A 132 2.34 -13.84 13.99
N CYS A 133 1.35 -13.22 14.65
CA CYS A 133 0.21 -13.92 15.23
C CYS A 133 -0.70 -14.61 14.20
N GLY A 134 -0.91 -13.99 13.02
CA GLY A 134 -1.70 -14.59 11.95
C GLY A 134 -3.22 -14.57 12.17
N ARG A 135 -3.74 -13.81 13.14
CA ARG A 135 -5.17 -13.71 13.46
C ARG A 135 -5.63 -12.25 13.48
N CYS A 136 -6.88 -12.01 13.04
CA CYS A 136 -7.48 -10.68 13.04
C CYS A 136 -6.59 -9.63 12.37
N PHE A 137 -6.22 -9.88 11.11
CA PHE A 137 -5.49 -8.91 10.31
C PHE A 137 -6.41 -7.73 9.99
N CYS A 138 -5.92 -6.52 10.25
CA CYS A 138 -6.56 -5.27 9.94
C CYS A 138 -5.57 -4.36 9.22
N ASN A 139 -6.03 -3.64 8.22
CA ASN A 139 -5.28 -2.58 7.55
C ASN A 139 -6.24 -1.41 7.38
N THR A 140 -6.16 -0.47 8.32
CA THR A 140 -6.98 0.73 8.40
C THR A 140 -6.04 1.93 8.42
N ASN A 141 -6.37 2.96 7.64
CA ASN A 141 -5.44 4.05 7.30
C ASN A 141 -6.07 5.44 7.53
N HIS A 142 -6.92 5.58 8.54
CA HIS A 142 -7.55 6.87 8.83
C HIS A 142 -6.52 7.86 9.35
N GLY A 143 -6.25 8.90 8.56
CA GLY A 143 -5.29 9.94 8.93
C GLY A 143 -3.83 9.56 8.68
N ASP A 144 -3.56 8.35 8.19
CA ASP A 144 -2.21 7.88 7.83
C ASP A 144 -1.55 8.81 6.80
N ARG A 145 -0.23 8.93 6.88
CA ARG A 145 0.60 9.68 5.92
C ARG A 145 1.81 8.86 5.52
N PRO A 146 2.43 9.15 4.36
CA PRO A 146 3.64 8.44 3.95
C PRO A 146 4.79 8.64 4.93
N GLY A 147 5.81 7.77 4.86
CA GLY A 147 6.94 7.74 5.80
C GLY A 147 7.77 9.02 5.97
N TYR A 148 7.64 10.05 5.14
CA TYR A 148 8.23 11.36 5.48
C TYR A 148 7.49 12.09 6.63
N HIS A 149 6.33 11.58 7.04
CA HIS A 149 5.60 11.93 8.27
C HIS A 149 5.55 10.73 9.23
N MET A 150 6.73 10.23 9.61
CA MET A 150 6.91 9.00 10.39
C MET A 150 5.95 8.82 11.59
N GLY A 151 5.67 9.87 12.37
CA GLY A 151 4.85 9.73 13.58
C GLY A 151 3.40 9.28 13.35
N ILE A 152 2.91 9.35 12.12
CA ILE A 152 1.55 8.98 11.71
C ILE A 152 1.58 8.10 10.46
N HIS A 153 2.62 7.28 10.32
CA HIS A 153 2.78 6.32 9.23
C HIS A 153 2.76 4.88 9.77
N ASN A 154 1.86 4.04 9.27
CA ASN A 154 1.65 2.68 9.77
C ASN A 154 2.28 1.56 8.92
N ASP A 155 2.71 1.80 7.67
CA ASP A 155 3.37 0.77 6.83
C ASP A 155 4.84 0.51 7.20
N ILE A 156 5.17 0.54 8.50
CA ILE A 156 6.52 0.28 9.02
C ILE A 156 6.42 -0.71 10.18
N ASN A 157 7.45 -1.54 10.31
CA ASN A 157 7.61 -2.39 11.48
C ASN A 157 8.09 -1.55 12.68
N TRP A 158 7.20 -1.23 13.62
CA TRP A 158 7.53 -0.41 14.79
C TRP A 158 8.25 -1.18 15.90
N CYS A 159 8.49 -2.49 15.72
CA CYS A 159 9.49 -3.23 16.49
C CYS A 159 10.94 -2.88 16.12
N MET A 160 11.18 -1.98 15.15
CA MET A 160 12.53 -1.62 14.67
C MET A 160 13.52 -1.15 15.75
N ALA A 161 13.03 -0.65 16.89
CA ALA A 161 13.87 -0.20 18.01
C ALA A 161 13.97 -1.21 19.16
N ASN A 162 13.30 -2.37 19.05
CA ASN A 162 13.34 -3.42 20.07
C ASN A 162 14.56 -4.32 19.91
N ASP A 163 14.87 -5.09 20.95
CA ASP A 163 15.97 -6.04 20.94
C ASP A 163 15.76 -7.14 19.88
N SER A 164 14.50 -7.44 19.58
CA SER A 164 14.07 -8.22 18.41
C SER A 164 13.05 -7.42 17.60
N SER A 165 13.31 -7.30 16.31
CA SER A 165 12.43 -6.63 15.34
C SER A 165 11.35 -7.54 14.77
N VAL A 166 11.15 -8.74 15.32
CA VAL A 166 10.11 -9.65 14.82
C VAL A 166 8.74 -9.15 15.29
N TYR A 167 7.88 -8.79 14.34
CA TYR A 167 6.51 -8.32 14.57
C TYR A 167 5.56 -9.46 14.94
N HIS A 168 4.82 -9.32 16.03
CA HIS A 168 3.78 -10.27 16.46
C HIS A 168 2.35 -9.78 16.18
N CYS A 169 1.97 -8.66 16.77
CA CYS A 169 0.64 -8.03 16.72
C CYS A 169 0.74 -6.57 17.18
N THR A 170 -0.33 -5.79 17.10
CA THR A 170 -0.40 -4.38 17.50
C THR A 170 -1.45 -4.16 18.60
N VAL A 171 -1.11 -3.33 19.61
CA VAL A 171 -2.04 -2.81 20.63
C VAL A 171 -2.40 -1.35 20.31
N SER A 172 -3.55 -0.90 20.80
CA SER A 172 -4.09 0.45 20.57
C SER A 172 -4.41 1.14 21.89
N VAL A 173 -3.48 1.96 22.37
CA VAL A 173 -3.52 2.60 23.69
C VAL A 173 -3.99 4.04 23.56
N ILE A 174 -5.00 4.45 24.32
CA ILE A 174 -5.42 5.85 24.38
C ILE A 174 -4.36 6.66 25.14
N VAL A 175 -3.85 7.71 24.51
CA VAL A 175 -2.88 8.64 25.10
C VAL A 175 -3.57 9.90 25.62
N GLY A 176 -4.60 10.37 24.92
CA GLY A 176 -5.32 11.58 25.30
C GLY A 176 -6.53 11.88 24.42
N ILE A 177 -7.25 12.94 24.77
CA ILE A 177 -8.34 13.49 23.97
C ILE A 177 -7.75 14.59 23.09
N THR A 178 -8.15 14.62 21.82
CA THR A 178 -7.83 15.73 20.92
C THR A 178 -9.04 16.66 20.88
N ASP A 179 -8.96 17.80 21.57
CA ASP A 179 -9.97 18.84 21.39
C ASP A 179 -9.75 19.52 20.03
N LYS A 180 -10.83 19.75 19.30
CA LYS A 180 -10.81 20.66 18.15
C LYS A 180 -10.62 22.07 18.70
N GLY A 181 -9.37 22.54 18.70
CA GLY A 181 -9.05 23.95 18.91
C GLY A 181 -9.73 24.83 17.85
#